data_AF-A0A158RF35-F1
#
_entry.id   AF-A0A158RF35-F1
#
_cell.length_a   1.000
_cell.length_b   1.000
_cell.length_c   1.000
_cell.angle_alpha   90.00
_cell.angle_beta   90.00
_cell.angle_gamma   90.00
#
_symmetry.space_group_name_H-M   'P 1'
#
loop_
_entity.id
_entity.type
_entity.pdbx_description
1 polymer ?
#
loop_
_entity_poly.entity_id
_entity_poly.type
_entity_poly.pdbx_seq_one_letter_code
_entity_poly.pdbx_strand_id
1 'polypeptide(L)'
;MALGCARSPRRLLSMLIVGLTGGIATGKSTVSDILKEKNVAVIDADAISRDLVDHDRQVQRGILKAFGPAVFNEDGTRVERDKLGEIVFADPEKRKALNRIVHPVVFRRIAVQILRNFFSGQAIVILDIPLLFETRTMLWFISDIIVVSCSPEVQLSRLLKRNPDLSRDAALARIAAQMPLANKVARATIVVDNEADGNFASLAEQIDTCLEMLQRKAVGRFRLMVALCTCALVGLASVTELSDVELHELRKTDAWLPSEATRQCLLGSGNCGLASTTPRLLAPPSPIDTADPIRRLLVNRYRSDARADNIRPIITADLVSQDCDGLVELIKGRWYNAALDLTGRLLNICGFASDTGATLTPFSSQLWLVRFVLLKQTQQFDLLERELAAFDRLDNPDIYFEHAPNLYPRRKGSMIPFSMRLLHAELPHYLNRSGEALDRLYFLAAVVARIGDVDSAEEMFKEALKDAPSDLISTRIQWLMYSAMLQIGNGHFDAAKRLFREVLELDPSNVAAANNQAVCSHYIGQMDESLRILETLTTPTQYQLKNQPDLAAGGKPPQSLVEGPVLHEAIVSNLSTLLDAESDLATTRKMSLLERVAMVSGDRVPPSAFKLKFV
;
A
#
# COMPACT_ATOMS: atom_id res chain seq x y z
N MET A 1 24.83 -42.29 45.94
CA MET A 1 24.09 -43.28 45.13
C MET A 1 22.98 -42.55 44.39
N ALA A 2 23.26 -42.15 43.15
CA ALA A 2 22.30 -41.56 42.25
C ALA A 2 21.65 -42.68 41.43
N LEU A 3 20.32 -42.78 41.45
CA LEU A 3 19.56 -43.73 40.64
C LEU A 3 18.73 -42.96 39.62
N GLY A 4 19.10 -43.13 38.35
CA GLY A 4 18.14 -43.44 37.28
C GLY A 4 17.36 -42.29 36.66
N CYS A 5 18.03 -41.39 35.94
CA CYS A 5 17.37 -40.55 34.94
C CYS A 5 17.07 -41.40 33.69
N ALA A 6 15.86 -41.96 33.62
CA ALA A 6 15.36 -42.67 32.44
C ALA A 6 14.92 -41.66 31.37
N ARG A 7 15.40 -41.90 30.13
CA ARG A 7 15.12 -41.16 28.91
C ARG A 7 13.61 -41.08 28.59
N SER A 8 13.11 -39.87 28.31
CA SER A 8 12.30 -39.61 27.11
C SER A 8 12.28 -38.10 26.79
N PRO A 9 12.70 -37.64 25.61
CA PRO A 9 12.38 -36.30 25.15
C PRO A 9 11.05 -36.37 24.40
N ARG A 10 9.97 -35.82 24.98
CA ARG A 10 8.78 -35.50 24.19
C ARG A 10 9.16 -34.37 23.21
N ARG A 11 9.61 -34.73 22.01
CA ARG A 11 9.77 -33.80 20.87
C ARG A 11 8.39 -33.27 20.53
N LEU A 12 8.15 -32.04 20.92
CA LEU A 12 6.94 -31.29 20.60
C LEU A 12 6.98 -30.95 19.09
N LEU A 13 5.98 -31.45 18.34
CA LEU A 13 5.87 -31.41 16.87
C LEU A 13 5.67 -29.98 16.34
N SER A 14 6.63 -29.46 15.58
CA SER A 14 6.54 -28.20 14.83
C SER A 14 6.44 -28.49 13.33
N MET A 15 5.50 -27.84 12.64
CA MET A 15 5.32 -27.96 11.19
C MET A 15 5.62 -26.64 10.47
N LEU A 16 6.51 -26.68 9.48
CA LEU A 16 6.77 -25.58 8.54
C LEU A 16 5.94 -25.73 7.26
N ILE A 17 5.42 -24.62 6.74
CA ILE A 17 4.75 -24.55 5.44
C ILE A 17 5.69 -23.82 4.48
N VAL A 18 6.14 -24.52 3.45
CA VAL A 18 7.18 -24.04 2.52
C VAL A 18 6.60 -24.00 1.11
N GLY A 19 6.76 -22.89 0.40
CA GLY A 19 6.30 -22.77 -0.98
C GLY A 19 7.32 -23.33 -1.96
N LEU A 20 6.91 -24.15 -2.91
CA LEU A 20 7.74 -24.58 -4.04
C LEU A 20 7.23 -23.91 -5.32
N THR A 21 8.11 -23.19 -6.00
CA THR A 21 7.77 -22.49 -7.24
C THR A 21 8.93 -22.52 -8.24
N GLY A 22 8.67 -22.07 -9.47
CA GLY A 22 9.65 -22.10 -10.57
C GLY A 22 9.09 -21.49 -11.84
N GLY A 23 9.95 -21.34 -12.85
CA GLY A 23 9.52 -21.02 -14.21
C GLY A 23 8.95 -22.25 -14.92
N ILE A 24 8.27 -22.03 -16.04
CA ILE A 24 7.89 -23.12 -16.95
C ILE A 24 9.13 -23.95 -17.32
N ALA A 25 9.03 -25.28 -17.34
CA ALA A 25 10.12 -26.19 -17.72
C ALA A 25 11.42 -26.10 -16.89
N THR A 26 11.42 -25.50 -15.69
CA THR A 26 12.62 -25.51 -14.80
C THR A 26 12.81 -26.81 -14.02
N GLY A 27 11.88 -27.77 -14.10
CA GLY A 27 11.97 -29.07 -13.43
C GLY A 27 11.39 -29.12 -12.01
N LYS A 28 10.49 -28.19 -11.68
CA LYS A 28 9.74 -28.17 -10.40
C LYS A 28 9.09 -29.53 -10.05
N SER A 29 8.50 -30.22 -11.03
CA SER A 29 7.89 -31.54 -10.81
C SER A 29 8.93 -32.58 -10.37
N THR A 30 10.12 -32.59 -10.97
CA THR A 30 11.24 -33.45 -10.56
C THR A 30 11.62 -33.20 -9.10
N VAL A 31 11.72 -31.93 -8.69
CA VAL A 31 12.00 -31.56 -7.29
C VAL A 31 10.85 -32.00 -6.36
N SER A 32 9.60 -31.80 -6.78
CA SER A 32 8.43 -32.28 -6.03
C SER A 32 8.43 -33.80 -5.84
N ASP A 33 8.87 -34.57 -6.83
CA ASP A 33 8.87 -36.03 -6.76
C ASP A 33 10.00 -36.55 -5.86
N ILE A 34 11.20 -35.96 -5.95
CA ILE A 34 12.30 -36.25 -5.02
C ILE A 34 11.91 -35.93 -3.57
N LEU A 35 11.19 -34.83 -3.34
CA LEU A 35 10.68 -34.47 -2.00
C LEU A 35 9.67 -35.51 -1.48
N LYS A 36 8.78 -36.04 -2.33
CA LYS A 36 7.84 -37.11 -1.97
C LYS A 36 8.57 -38.42 -1.65
N GLU A 37 9.57 -38.79 -2.45
CA GLU A 37 10.40 -39.98 -2.21
C GLU A 37 11.12 -39.92 -0.85
N LYS A 38 11.49 -38.71 -0.42
CA LYS A 38 12.08 -38.44 0.90
C LYS A 38 11.04 -38.31 2.02
N ASN A 39 9.80 -38.76 1.81
CA ASN A 39 8.68 -38.71 2.76
C ASN A 39 8.27 -37.31 3.23
N VAL A 40 8.54 -36.27 2.43
CA VAL A 40 8.06 -34.91 2.71
C VAL A 40 6.67 -34.74 2.11
N ALA A 41 5.74 -34.20 2.89
CA ALA A 41 4.38 -33.93 2.41
C ALA A 41 4.40 -32.81 1.35
N VAL A 42 3.95 -33.11 0.13
CA VAL A 42 3.80 -32.13 -0.95
C VAL A 42 2.32 -32.01 -1.33
N ILE A 43 1.80 -30.78 -1.29
CA ILE A 43 0.44 -30.41 -1.65
C ILE A 43 0.50 -29.67 -2.99
N ASP A 44 -0.01 -30.28 -4.05
CA ASP A 44 -0.07 -29.70 -5.39
C ASP A 44 -1.36 -28.88 -5.57
N ALA A 45 -1.22 -27.56 -5.65
CA ALA A 45 -2.37 -26.65 -5.79
C ALA A 45 -3.06 -26.77 -7.15
N ASP A 46 -2.33 -27.09 -8.23
CA ASP A 46 -2.88 -27.27 -9.56
C ASP A 46 -3.64 -28.60 -9.65
N ALA A 47 -3.14 -29.66 -9.01
CA ALA A 47 -3.88 -30.92 -8.89
C ALA A 47 -5.18 -30.74 -8.11
N ILE A 48 -5.15 -29.99 -7.00
CA ILE A 48 -6.35 -29.67 -6.20
C ILE A 48 -7.36 -28.85 -7.01
N SER A 49 -6.89 -27.81 -7.71
CA SER A 49 -7.74 -26.98 -8.57
C SER A 49 -8.42 -27.83 -9.65
N ARG A 50 -7.66 -28.71 -10.30
CA ARG A 50 -8.18 -29.67 -11.30
C ARG A 50 -9.24 -30.60 -10.70
N ASP A 51 -8.95 -31.24 -9.57
CA ASP A 51 -9.88 -32.16 -8.90
C ASP A 51 -11.21 -31.47 -8.54
N LEU A 52 -11.14 -30.24 -8.02
CA LEU A 52 -12.33 -29.48 -7.63
C LEU A 52 -13.20 -29.12 -8.83
N VAL A 53 -12.61 -28.74 -9.97
CA VAL A 53 -13.39 -28.46 -11.19
C VAL A 53 -14.11 -29.72 -11.70
N ASP A 54 -13.51 -30.89 -11.53
CA ASP A 54 -14.07 -32.15 -12.04
C ASP A 54 -15.09 -32.81 -11.12
N HIS A 55 -14.94 -32.67 -9.80
CA HIS A 55 -15.67 -33.48 -8.84
C HIS A 55 -16.40 -32.67 -7.76
N ASP A 56 -16.10 -31.38 -7.60
CA ASP A 56 -16.77 -30.55 -6.58
C ASP A 56 -18.05 -29.91 -7.14
N ARG A 57 -19.20 -30.39 -6.65
CA ARG A 57 -20.52 -29.91 -7.08
C ARG A 57 -20.74 -28.42 -6.83
N GLN A 58 -20.12 -27.83 -5.81
CA GLN A 58 -20.25 -26.40 -5.53
C GLN A 58 -19.52 -25.57 -6.58
N VAL A 59 -18.29 -25.98 -6.93
CA VAL A 59 -17.50 -25.34 -7.99
C VAL A 59 -18.20 -25.49 -9.34
N GLN A 60 -18.69 -26.68 -9.68
CA GLN A 60 -19.43 -26.94 -10.92
C GLN A 60 -20.69 -26.09 -11.04
N ARG A 61 -21.50 -25.94 -9.98
CA ARG A 61 -22.67 -25.05 -10.00
C ARG A 61 -22.29 -23.59 -10.21
N GLY A 62 -21.21 -23.14 -9.58
CA GLY A 62 -20.68 -21.80 -9.79
C GLY A 62 -20.26 -21.56 -11.24
N ILE A 63 -19.58 -22.54 -11.84
CA ILE A 63 -19.17 -22.50 -13.25
C ILE A 63 -20.39 -22.51 -14.17
N LEU A 64 -21.38 -23.38 -13.94
CA LEU A 64 -22.61 -23.43 -14.73
C LEU A 64 -23.36 -22.10 -14.72
N LYS A 65 -23.43 -21.43 -13.56
CA LYS A 65 -24.09 -20.13 -13.43
C LYS A 65 -23.34 -19.01 -14.17
N ALA A 66 -22.01 -19.03 -14.16
CA ALA A 66 -21.20 -17.96 -14.73
C ALA A 66 -20.87 -18.14 -16.22
N PHE A 67 -20.76 -19.38 -16.70
CA PHE A 67 -20.30 -19.73 -18.05
C PHE A 67 -21.34 -20.48 -18.88
N GLY A 68 -22.47 -20.86 -18.29
CA GLY A 68 -23.56 -21.55 -18.96
C GLY A 68 -23.29 -23.04 -19.18
N PRO A 69 -24.26 -23.78 -19.78
CA PRO A 69 -24.15 -25.23 -20.00
C PRO A 69 -23.16 -25.59 -21.12
N ALA A 70 -22.75 -24.65 -21.96
CA ALA A 70 -21.86 -24.89 -23.10
C ALA A 70 -20.43 -25.34 -22.71
N VAL A 71 -20.04 -25.13 -21.45
CA VAL A 71 -18.73 -25.58 -20.91
C VAL A 71 -18.82 -26.94 -20.21
N PHE A 72 -19.96 -27.63 -20.30
CA PHE A 72 -20.15 -28.99 -19.80
C PHE A 72 -20.21 -29.98 -20.96
N ASN A 73 -19.93 -31.25 -20.66
CA ASN A 73 -20.17 -32.36 -21.58
C ASN A 73 -21.67 -32.49 -21.94
N GLU A 74 -21.97 -33.25 -22.98
CA GLU A 74 -23.36 -33.45 -23.48
C GLU A 74 -24.32 -33.95 -22.39
N ASP A 75 -23.82 -34.73 -21.42
CA ASP A 75 -24.60 -35.24 -20.28
C ASP A 75 -24.74 -34.23 -19.12
N GLY A 76 -24.09 -33.06 -19.18
CA GLY A 76 -24.16 -31.99 -18.18
C GLY A 76 -23.50 -32.31 -16.82
N THR A 77 -22.72 -33.38 -16.74
CA THR A 77 -22.16 -33.92 -15.49
C THR A 77 -20.72 -33.50 -15.20
N ARG A 78 -19.96 -33.09 -16.22
CA ARG A 78 -18.53 -32.75 -16.09
C ARG A 78 -18.17 -31.52 -16.90
N VAL A 79 -17.27 -30.71 -16.37
CA VAL A 79 -16.76 -29.50 -17.04
C VAL A 79 -15.77 -29.89 -18.14
N GLU A 80 -16.01 -29.41 -19.36
CA GLU A 80 -15.05 -29.49 -20.47
C GLU A 80 -13.98 -28.41 -20.32
N ARG A 81 -12.86 -28.78 -19.72
CA ARG A 81 -11.77 -27.85 -19.35
C ARG A 81 -11.14 -27.14 -20.54
N ASP A 82 -11.07 -27.79 -21.70
CA ASP A 82 -10.47 -27.20 -22.89
C ASP A 82 -11.34 -26.04 -23.41
N LYS A 83 -12.66 -26.27 -23.52
CA LYS A 83 -13.64 -25.22 -23.84
C LYS A 83 -13.66 -24.10 -22.81
N LEU A 84 -13.68 -24.43 -21.52
CA LEU A 84 -13.63 -23.43 -20.45
C LEU A 84 -12.33 -22.62 -20.51
N GLY A 85 -11.21 -23.31 -20.77
CA GLY A 85 -9.88 -22.75 -20.96
C GLY A 85 -9.85 -21.71 -22.07
N GLU A 86 -10.30 -22.07 -23.27
CA GLU A 86 -10.37 -21.15 -24.42
C GLU A 86 -11.13 -19.86 -24.08
N ILE A 87 -12.28 -19.99 -23.39
CA ILE A 87 -13.11 -18.85 -22.99
C ILE A 87 -12.37 -17.94 -21.99
N VAL A 88 -11.73 -18.49 -20.96
CA VAL A 88 -11.02 -17.68 -19.94
C VAL A 88 -9.64 -17.20 -20.40
N PHE A 89 -9.05 -17.83 -21.42
CA PHE A 89 -7.84 -17.35 -22.06
C PHE A 89 -8.13 -16.15 -22.96
N ALA A 90 -9.25 -16.16 -23.68
CA ALA A 90 -9.66 -15.05 -24.54
C ALA A 90 -10.14 -13.79 -23.76
N ASP A 91 -10.71 -13.95 -22.56
CA ASP A 91 -11.37 -12.86 -21.82
C ASP A 91 -10.85 -12.72 -20.36
N PRO A 92 -10.18 -11.61 -20.01
CA PRO A 92 -9.66 -11.35 -18.66
C PRO A 92 -10.73 -11.25 -17.56
N GLU A 93 -11.93 -10.74 -17.86
CA GLU A 93 -13.00 -10.59 -16.85
C GLU A 93 -13.62 -11.95 -16.53
N LYS A 94 -13.78 -12.79 -17.55
CA LYS A 94 -14.18 -14.20 -17.38
C LYS A 94 -13.16 -14.99 -16.56
N ARG A 95 -11.86 -14.73 -16.75
CA ARG A 95 -10.80 -15.32 -15.92
C ARG A 95 -10.93 -14.94 -14.44
N LYS A 96 -11.20 -13.67 -14.13
CA LYS A 96 -11.45 -13.22 -12.75
C LYS A 96 -12.69 -13.88 -12.14
N ALA A 97 -13.76 -14.02 -12.92
CA ALA A 97 -14.99 -14.67 -12.46
C ALA A 97 -14.76 -16.14 -12.09
N LEU A 98 -14.04 -16.90 -12.93
CA LEU A 98 -13.67 -18.28 -12.63
C LEU A 98 -12.82 -18.38 -11.35
N ASN A 99 -11.81 -17.52 -11.23
CA ASN A 99 -10.92 -17.47 -10.07
C ASN A 99 -11.70 -17.20 -8.76
N ARG A 100 -12.71 -16.33 -8.77
CA ARG A 100 -13.56 -16.04 -7.60
C ARG A 100 -14.37 -17.24 -7.14
N ILE A 101 -14.76 -18.13 -8.06
CA ILE A 101 -15.49 -19.37 -7.75
C ILE A 101 -14.54 -20.43 -7.18
N VAL A 102 -13.37 -20.59 -7.80
CA VAL A 102 -12.47 -21.73 -7.53
C VAL A 102 -11.56 -21.48 -6.32
N HIS A 103 -10.99 -20.27 -6.16
CA HIS A 103 -9.98 -20.01 -5.13
C HIS A 103 -10.41 -20.28 -3.68
N PRO A 104 -11.61 -19.86 -3.21
CA PRO A 104 -12.02 -20.13 -1.83
C PRO A 104 -12.05 -21.63 -1.49
N VAL A 105 -12.49 -22.45 -2.44
CA VAL A 105 -12.60 -23.91 -2.26
C VAL A 105 -11.22 -24.57 -2.30
N VAL A 106 -10.34 -24.12 -3.21
CA VAL A 106 -8.94 -24.55 -3.27
C VAL A 106 -8.23 -24.30 -1.94
N PHE A 107 -8.36 -23.09 -1.36
CA PHE A 107 -7.72 -22.76 -0.09
C PHE A 107 -8.24 -23.64 1.06
N ARG A 108 -9.55 -23.90 1.12
CA ARG A 108 -10.13 -24.78 2.12
C ARG A 108 -9.57 -26.21 2.02
N ARG A 109 -9.43 -26.74 0.80
CA ARG A 109 -8.87 -28.08 0.56
C ARG A 109 -7.40 -28.17 0.97
N ILE A 110 -6.61 -27.16 0.62
CA ILE A 110 -5.19 -27.06 1.02
C ILE A 110 -5.07 -27.03 2.54
N ALA A 111 -5.89 -26.24 3.23
CA ALA A 111 -5.88 -26.16 4.69
C ALA A 111 -6.18 -27.50 5.37
N VAL A 112 -7.19 -28.24 4.88
CA VAL A 112 -7.51 -29.59 5.38
C VAL A 112 -6.34 -30.55 5.19
N GLN A 113 -5.63 -30.47 4.05
CA GLN A 113 -4.45 -31.30 3.81
C GLN A 113 -3.27 -30.92 4.72
N ILE A 114 -3.06 -29.63 4.98
CA ILE A 114 -2.05 -29.16 5.95
C ILE A 114 -2.36 -29.73 7.35
N LEU A 115 -3.60 -29.58 7.82
CA LEU A 115 -4.04 -30.11 9.12
C LEU A 115 -3.87 -31.63 9.21
N ARG A 116 -4.23 -32.36 8.16
CA ARG A 116 -4.03 -33.82 8.12
C ARG A 116 -2.56 -34.19 8.25
N ASN A 117 -1.67 -33.51 7.52
CA ASN A 117 -0.23 -33.74 7.62
C ASN A 117 0.30 -33.37 9.02
N PHE A 118 -0.26 -32.34 9.65
CA PHE A 118 0.07 -31.93 11.01
C PHE A 118 -0.24 -33.03 12.03
N PHE A 119 -1.46 -33.55 12.01
CA PHE A 119 -1.84 -34.68 12.87
C PHE A 119 -1.08 -35.97 12.54
N SER A 120 -0.54 -36.10 11.33
CA SER A 120 0.33 -37.22 10.92
C SER A 120 1.79 -37.05 11.37
N GLY A 121 2.12 -35.97 12.09
CA GLY A 121 3.46 -35.73 12.64
C GLY A 121 4.48 -35.21 11.62
N GLN A 122 4.04 -34.71 10.46
CA GLN A 122 4.93 -34.13 9.46
C GLN A 122 5.54 -32.82 9.97
N ALA A 123 6.86 -32.69 9.90
CA ALA A 123 7.56 -31.47 10.32
C ALA A 123 7.60 -30.39 9.23
N ILE A 124 7.41 -30.77 7.96
CA ILE A 124 7.48 -29.89 6.80
C ILE A 124 6.36 -30.27 5.83
N VAL A 125 5.64 -29.26 5.33
CA VAL A 125 4.68 -29.37 4.23
C VAL A 125 5.09 -28.42 3.12
N ILE A 126 5.21 -28.94 1.92
CA ILE A 126 5.53 -28.17 0.71
C ILE A 126 4.23 -27.85 -0.03
N LEU A 127 3.97 -26.58 -0.29
CA LEU A 127 2.90 -26.11 -1.18
C LEU A 127 3.48 -25.89 -2.58
N ASP A 128 3.16 -26.77 -3.51
CA ASP A 128 3.60 -26.65 -4.89
C ASP A 128 2.66 -25.71 -5.69
N ILE A 129 3.15 -24.50 -5.99
CA ILE A 129 2.38 -23.40 -6.61
C ILE A 129 3.23 -22.73 -7.71
N PRO A 130 2.98 -23.01 -9.01
CA PRO A 130 3.81 -22.48 -10.10
C PRO A 130 3.81 -20.95 -10.25
N LEU A 131 2.66 -20.31 -9.95
CA LEU A 131 2.46 -18.86 -10.08
C LEU A 131 2.44 -18.16 -8.71
N LEU A 132 3.17 -18.69 -7.73
CA LEU A 132 3.12 -18.26 -6.34
C LEU A 132 3.35 -16.75 -6.16
N PHE A 133 4.33 -16.19 -6.88
CA PHE A 133 4.69 -14.77 -6.78
C PHE A 133 3.77 -13.86 -7.60
N GLU A 134 3.19 -14.38 -8.67
CA GLU A 134 2.29 -13.68 -9.58
C GLU A 134 0.88 -13.56 -9.01
N THR A 135 0.36 -14.61 -8.37
CA THR A 135 -0.97 -14.58 -7.76
C THR A 135 -0.95 -13.93 -6.39
N ARG A 136 0.18 -13.98 -5.67
CA ARG A 136 0.40 -13.41 -4.33
C ARG A 136 -0.56 -13.90 -3.23
N THR A 137 -1.44 -14.85 -3.55
CA THR A 137 -2.60 -15.27 -2.74
C THR A 137 -2.25 -16.11 -1.52
N MET A 138 -1.10 -16.79 -1.51
CA MET A 138 -0.69 -17.66 -0.38
C MET A 138 0.66 -17.28 0.22
N LEU A 139 1.26 -16.18 -0.21
CA LEU A 139 2.58 -15.74 0.29
C LEU A 139 2.59 -15.51 1.80
N TRP A 140 1.46 -15.08 2.38
CA TRP A 140 1.38 -14.83 3.83
C TRP A 140 1.32 -16.11 4.68
N PHE A 141 1.02 -17.28 4.09
CA PHE A 141 0.97 -18.58 4.78
C PHE A 141 2.28 -19.38 4.69
N ILE A 142 3.24 -18.91 3.89
CA ILE A 142 4.46 -19.62 3.57
C ILE A 142 5.62 -19.01 4.36
N SER A 143 6.35 -19.84 5.11
CA SER A 143 7.49 -19.39 5.92
C SER A 143 8.78 -19.26 5.10
N ASP A 144 8.96 -20.14 4.12
CA ASP A 144 10.15 -20.25 3.30
C ASP A 144 9.73 -20.60 1.86
N ILE A 145 10.40 -20.03 0.86
CA ILE A 145 10.10 -20.29 -0.55
C ILE A 145 11.31 -20.93 -1.23
N ILE A 146 11.10 -22.12 -1.81
CA ILE A 146 12.02 -22.82 -2.68
C ILE A 146 11.72 -22.44 -4.13
N VAL A 147 12.70 -21.88 -4.84
CA VAL A 147 12.62 -21.61 -6.28
C VAL A 147 13.51 -22.57 -7.03
N VAL A 148 12.95 -23.30 -8.01
CA VAL A 148 13.73 -24.14 -8.92
C VAL A 148 14.15 -23.33 -10.15
N SER A 149 15.47 -23.18 -10.33
CA SER A 149 16.08 -22.39 -11.40
C SER A 149 16.80 -23.26 -12.44
N CYS A 150 16.89 -22.74 -13.66
CA CYS A 150 17.80 -23.20 -14.71
C CYS A 150 18.01 -22.07 -15.72
N SER A 151 19.00 -22.22 -16.60
CA SER A 151 19.33 -21.25 -17.63
C SER A 151 18.21 -21.13 -18.67
N PRO A 152 18.07 -19.96 -19.33
CA PRO A 152 17.07 -19.78 -20.37
C PRO A 152 17.23 -20.77 -21.54
N GLU A 153 18.46 -21.16 -21.89
CA GLU A 153 18.70 -22.16 -22.94
C GLU A 153 18.17 -23.55 -22.55
N VAL A 154 18.43 -23.96 -21.31
CA VAL A 154 17.92 -25.23 -20.76
C VAL A 154 16.40 -25.20 -20.64
N GLN A 155 15.84 -24.08 -20.18
CA GLN A 155 14.39 -23.88 -20.06
C GLN A 155 13.68 -24.03 -21.42
N LEU A 156 14.21 -23.37 -22.46
CA LEU A 156 13.69 -23.44 -23.82
C LEU A 156 13.81 -24.85 -24.40
N SER A 157 14.99 -25.48 -24.27
CA SER A 157 15.23 -26.83 -24.81
C SER A 157 14.30 -27.88 -24.17
N ARG A 158 14.08 -27.81 -22.85
CA ARG A 158 13.14 -28.70 -22.13
C ARG A 158 11.70 -28.46 -22.53
N LEU A 159 11.31 -27.20 -22.74
CA LEU A 159 9.94 -26.86 -23.16
C LEU A 159 9.61 -27.40 -24.56
N LEU A 160 10.59 -27.35 -25.48
CA LEU A 160 10.49 -27.90 -26.84
C LEU A 160 10.52 -29.43 -26.85
N LYS A 161 11.44 -30.06 -26.08
CA LYS A 161 11.47 -31.53 -25.94
C LYS A 161 10.16 -32.08 -25.38
N ARG A 162 9.54 -31.38 -24.42
CA ARG A 162 8.27 -31.77 -23.80
C ARG A 162 7.07 -31.57 -24.72
N ASN A 163 7.11 -30.59 -25.62
CA ASN A 163 6.00 -30.27 -26.54
C ASN A 163 6.55 -30.20 -27.96
N PRO A 164 6.65 -31.34 -28.68
CA PRO A 164 7.26 -31.41 -30.01
C PRO A 164 6.54 -30.52 -31.04
N ASP A 165 5.24 -30.29 -30.85
CA ASP A 165 4.39 -29.52 -31.77
C ASP A 165 4.48 -27.99 -31.55
N LEU A 166 5.27 -27.53 -30.58
CA LEU A 166 5.37 -26.12 -30.21
C LEU A 166 6.49 -25.42 -30.99
N SER A 167 6.18 -24.30 -31.66
CA SER A 167 7.22 -23.48 -32.30
C SER A 167 8.13 -22.81 -31.27
N ARG A 168 9.37 -22.50 -31.67
CA ARG A 168 10.34 -21.80 -30.82
C ARG A 168 9.81 -20.46 -30.31
N ASP A 169 9.15 -19.69 -31.16
CA ASP A 169 8.61 -18.37 -30.80
C ASP A 169 7.44 -18.49 -29.83
N ALA A 170 6.56 -19.50 -30.01
CA ALA A 170 5.49 -19.79 -29.06
C ALA A 170 6.04 -20.25 -27.70
N ALA A 171 7.14 -21.00 -27.69
CA ALA A 171 7.83 -21.41 -26.46
C ALA A 171 8.41 -20.22 -25.70
N LEU A 172 9.07 -19.29 -26.40
CA LEU A 172 9.59 -18.04 -25.82
C LEU A 172 8.46 -17.15 -25.28
N ALA A 173 7.36 -16.99 -26.02
CA ALA A 173 6.20 -16.23 -25.57
C ALA A 173 5.60 -16.79 -24.27
N ARG A 174 5.55 -18.11 -24.12
CA ARG A 174 5.09 -18.77 -22.89
C ARG A 174 6.02 -18.55 -21.70
N ILE A 175 7.33 -18.51 -21.93
CA ILE A 175 8.31 -18.18 -20.89
C ILE A 175 8.15 -16.71 -20.46
N ALA A 176 8.02 -15.79 -21.43
CA ALA A 176 7.88 -14.36 -21.19
C ALA A 176 6.55 -13.97 -20.51
N ALA A 177 5.51 -14.80 -20.61
CA ALA A 177 4.23 -14.56 -19.96
C ALA A 177 4.26 -14.72 -18.42
N GLN A 178 5.32 -15.33 -17.86
CA GLN A 178 5.51 -15.48 -16.42
C GLN A 178 6.45 -14.40 -15.87
N MET A 179 6.46 -14.22 -14.54
CA MET A 179 7.46 -13.36 -13.91
C MET A 179 8.87 -13.85 -14.27
N PRO A 180 9.80 -12.96 -14.68
CA PRO A 180 11.17 -13.34 -15.00
C PRO A 180 11.78 -14.19 -13.89
N LEU A 181 12.43 -15.30 -14.26
CA LEU A 181 12.97 -16.26 -13.29
C LEU A 181 13.96 -15.60 -12.32
N ALA A 182 14.78 -14.66 -12.81
CA ALA A 182 15.69 -13.86 -11.98
C ALA A 182 14.96 -13.11 -10.85
N ASN A 183 13.77 -12.58 -11.12
CA ASN A 183 12.96 -11.90 -10.10
C ASN A 183 12.37 -12.88 -9.08
N LYS A 184 12.04 -14.12 -9.50
CA LYS A 184 11.62 -15.18 -8.56
C LYS A 184 12.79 -15.59 -7.67
N VAL A 185 13.98 -15.79 -8.25
CA VAL A 185 15.22 -16.14 -7.54
C VAL A 185 15.58 -15.07 -6.50
N ALA A 186 15.51 -13.78 -6.85
CA ALA A 186 15.77 -12.68 -5.92
C ALA A 186 14.82 -12.63 -4.71
N ARG A 187 13.66 -13.30 -4.79
CA ARG A 187 12.64 -13.34 -3.74
C ARG A 187 12.58 -14.70 -3.03
N ALA A 188 13.44 -15.66 -3.41
CA ALA A 188 13.48 -17.00 -2.86
C ALA A 188 14.17 -17.03 -1.49
N THR A 189 13.77 -17.97 -0.64
CA THR A 189 14.52 -18.31 0.58
C THR A 189 15.61 -19.33 0.28
N ILE A 190 15.32 -20.26 -0.62
CA ILE A 190 16.23 -21.31 -1.07
C ILE A 190 16.10 -21.42 -2.59
N VAL A 191 17.24 -21.50 -3.29
CA VAL A 191 17.29 -21.70 -4.73
C VAL A 191 17.83 -23.10 -4.97
N VAL A 192 17.10 -23.89 -5.76
CA VAL A 192 17.53 -25.23 -6.20
C VAL A 192 17.89 -25.13 -7.67
N ASP A 193 19.15 -25.38 -7.97
CA ASP A 193 19.67 -25.28 -9.31
C ASP A 193 19.54 -26.60 -10.07
N ASN A 194 18.89 -26.54 -11.23
CA ASN A 194 18.58 -27.67 -12.09
C ASN A 194 19.10 -27.46 -13.54
N GLU A 195 20.33 -26.97 -13.68
CA GLU A 195 21.01 -26.81 -14.99
C GLU A 195 21.26 -28.14 -15.72
N ALA A 196 21.82 -29.14 -15.04
CA ALA A 196 22.34 -30.34 -15.70
C ALA A 196 21.27 -31.41 -15.95
N ASP A 197 20.94 -31.67 -17.23
CA ASP A 197 20.10 -32.81 -17.63
C ASP A 197 20.77 -34.14 -17.21
N GLY A 198 20.14 -34.89 -16.30
CA GLY A 198 20.54 -36.25 -15.92
C GLY A 198 21.45 -36.37 -14.69
N ASN A 199 21.95 -35.28 -14.10
CA ASN A 199 22.71 -35.34 -12.84
C ASN A 199 21.78 -35.25 -11.62
N PHE A 200 20.90 -36.25 -11.46
CA PHE A 200 19.97 -36.34 -10.33
C PHE A 200 20.67 -36.47 -8.98
N ALA A 201 21.92 -36.95 -8.95
CA ALA A 201 22.70 -37.08 -7.73
C ALA A 201 23.01 -35.70 -7.11
N SER A 202 23.45 -34.74 -7.92
CA SER A 202 23.70 -33.36 -7.45
C SER A 202 22.41 -32.64 -7.06
N LEU A 203 21.31 -32.88 -7.77
CA LEU A 203 20.00 -32.31 -7.42
C LEU A 203 19.47 -32.88 -6.09
N ALA A 204 19.62 -34.19 -5.87
CA ALA A 204 19.23 -34.84 -4.63
C ALA A 204 20.03 -34.30 -3.43
N GLU A 205 21.33 -34.05 -3.60
CA GLU A 205 22.20 -33.47 -2.57
C GLU A 205 21.79 -32.03 -2.20
N GLN A 206 21.43 -31.21 -3.21
CA GLN A 206 20.87 -29.87 -2.97
C GLN A 206 19.55 -29.93 -2.20
N ILE A 207 18.67 -30.89 -2.54
CA ILE A 207 17.40 -31.10 -1.83
C ILE A 207 17.65 -31.58 -0.40
N ASP A 208 18.63 -32.46 -0.17
CA ASP A 208 19.01 -32.90 1.17
C ASP A 208 19.52 -31.74 2.02
N THR A 209 20.37 -30.89 1.45
CA THR A 209 20.84 -29.66 2.10
C THR A 209 19.68 -28.71 2.43
N CYS A 210 18.73 -28.54 1.49
CA CYS A 210 17.51 -27.76 1.68
C CYS A 210 16.66 -28.30 2.84
N LEU A 211 16.44 -29.62 2.88
CA LEU A 211 15.67 -30.28 3.93
C LEU A 211 16.35 -30.18 5.29
N GLU A 212 17.67 -30.33 5.37
CA GLU A 212 18.40 -30.12 6.63
C GLU A 212 18.24 -28.69 7.16
N MET A 213 18.34 -27.68 6.28
CA MET A 213 18.13 -26.29 6.65
C MET A 213 16.70 -26.06 7.19
N LEU A 214 15.70 -26.61 6.50
CA LEU A 214 14.30 -26.50 6.91
C LEU A 214 14.02 -27.27 8.21
N GLN A 215 14.58 -28.47 8.39
CA GLN A 215 14.44 -29.26 9.62
C GLN A 215 15.07 -28.55 10.82
N ARG A 216 16.24 -27.92 10.66
CA ARG A 216 16.85 -27.09 11.72
C ARG A 216 15.95 -25.91 12.11
N LYS A 217 15.31 -25.27 11.12
CA LYS A 217 14.32 -24.19 11.37
C LYS A 217 13.05 -24.70 12.05
N ALA A 218 12.61 -25.92 11.75
CA ALA A 218 11.40 -26.51 12.33
C ALA A 218 11.55 -26.64 13.86
N VAL A 219 12.73 -27.04 14.35
CA VAL A 219 12.98 -27.31 15.78
C VAL A 219 12.83 -26.09 16.71
N GLY A 220 12.78 -24.85 16.17
CA GLY A 220 12.69 -23.61 16.97
C GLY A 220 11.34 -22.86 16.97
N ARG A 221 10.36 -23.24 16.14
CA ARG A 221 9.10 -22.49 15.95
C ARG A 221 7.89 -23.27 16.48
N PHE A 222 7.63 -23.20 17.80
CA PHE A 222 6.67 -24.12 18.42
C PHE A 222 5.21 -23.62 18.59
N ARG A 223 4.81 -22.35 18.41
CA ARG A 223 3.52 -21.92 19.04
C ARG A 223 2.46 -21.15 18.25
N LEU A 224 2.70 -20.64 17.04
CA LEU A 224 1.74 -19.69 16.44
C LEU A 224 0.88 -20.26 15.29
N MET A 225 1.44 -21.12 14.43
CA MET A 225 0.76 -21.50 13.17
C MET A 225 -0.37 -22.53 13.33
N VAL A 226 -0.25 -23.47 14.26
CA VAL A 226 -1.29 -24.49 14.48
C VAL A 226 -2.52 -23.87 15.15
N ALA A 227 -2.31 -22.95 16.12
CA ALA A 227 -3.38 -22.19 16.76
C ALA A 227 -4.08 -21.24 15.77
N LEU A 228 -3.34 -20.62 14.83
CA LEU A 228 -3.92 -19.83 13.74
C LEU A 228 -4.69 -20.69 12.74
N CYS A 229 -4.22 -21.91 12.42
CA CYS A 229 -4.96 -22.81 11.52
C CYS A 229 -6.21 -23.40 12.17
N THR A 230 -6.22 -23.64 13.49
CA THR A 230 -7.45 -24.05 14.20
C THR A 230 -8.39 -22.87 14.44
N CYS A 231 -7.91 -21.68 14.84
CA CYS A 231 -8.79 -20.55 15.15
C CYS A 231 -9.30 -19.82 13.91
N ALA A 232 -8.55 -19.74 12.81
CA ALA A 232 -9.03 -19.13 11.56
C ALA A 232 -10.00 -20.03 10.79
N LEU A 233 -10.07 -21.34 11.09
CA LEU A 233 -10.95 -22.30 10.39
C LEU A 233 -12.08 -22.86 11.27
N VAL A 234 -11.90 -22.93 12.59
CA VAL A 234 -12.99 -23.14 13.56
C VAL A 234 -13.70 -21.82 13.90
N GLY A 235 -13.17 -20.67 13.48
CA GLY A 235 -13.89 -19.39 13.49
C GLY A 235 -15.18 -19.34 12.64
N LEU A 236 -15.52 -20.42 11.93
CA LEU A 236 -16.83 -20.65 11.30
C LEU A 236 -17.74 -21.60 12.10
N ALA A 237 -17.30 -22.08 13.26
CA ALA A 237 -18.08 -22.88 14.20
C ALA A 237 -17.53 -22.72 15.63
N SER A 238 -18.14 -21.84 16.43
CA SER A 238 -17.99 -21.67 17.90
C SER A 238 -16.66 -21.08 18.43
N VAL A 239 -16.68 -19.76 18.66
CA VAL A 239 -15.75 -19.04 19.57
C VAL A 239 -16.45 -18.92 20.93
N THR A 240 -15.82 -19.44 21.99
CA THR A 240 -16.14 -19.03 23.36
C THR A 240 -15.56 -17.64 23.59
N GLU A 241 -16.45 -16.69 23.90
CA GLU A 241 -16.20 -15.26 24.04
C GLU A 241 -15.06 -14.95 25.03
N LEU A 242 -14.00 -14.31 24.52
CA LEU A 242 -13.15 -13.45 25.34
C LEU A 242 -13.93 -12.17 25.63
N SER A 243 -13.80 -11.61 26.82
CA SER A 243 -14.55 -10.41 27.20
C SER A 243 -14.13 -9.19 26.39
N ASP A 244 -15.08 -8.32 26.05
CA ASP A 244 -14.84 -7.09 25.26
C ASP A 244 -13.76 -6.18 25.86
N VAL A 245 -13.56 -6.24 27.17
CA VAL A 245 -12.55 -5.47 27.90
C VAL A 245 -11.13 -6.00 27.62
N GLU A 246 -10.95 -7.31 27.56
CA GLU A 246 -9.66 -7.94 27.25
C GLU A 246 -9.30 -7.73 25.77
N LEU A 247 -10.29 -7.80 24.88
CA LEU A 247 -10.15 -7.46 23.46
C LEU A 247 -9.80 -5.97 23.26
N HIS A 248 -10.42 -5.05 24.01
CA HIS A 248 -10.11 -3.61 23.94
C HIS A 248 -8.70 -3.27 24.43
N GLU A 249 -8.22 -3.92 25.49
CA GLU A 249 -6.87 -3.73 26.00
C GLU A 249 -5.80 -4.36 25.08
N LEU A 250 -6.09 -5.50 24.44
CA LEU A 250 -5.24 -6.07 23.37
C LEU A 250 -5.20 -5.17 22.14
N ARG A 251 -6.34 -4.60 21.72
CA ARG A 251 -6.45 -3.67 20.57
C ARG A 251 -5.73 -2.34 20.79
N LYS A 252 -5.66 -1.86 22.04
CA LYS A 252 -4.83 -0.69 22.42
C LYS A 252 -3.33 -0.99 22.48
N THR A 253 -2.95 -2.24 22.73
CA THR A 253 -1.54 -2.64 22.94
C THR A 253 -0.84 -3.17 21.69
N ASP A 254 -1.56 -3.49 20.61
CA ASP A 254 -1.00 -3.96 19.33
C ASP A 254 -1.00 -2.87 18.23
N ALA A 255 -0.43 -1.70 18.53
CA ALA A 255 -0.16 -0.65 17.55
C ALA A 255 1.05 -1.03 16.66
N TRP A 256 0.72 -1.63 15.51
CA TRP A 256 1.63 -2.17 14.49
C TRP A 256 2.45 -3.37 14.95
N LEU A 257 2.23 -4.51 14.29
CA LEU A 257 2.94 -5.75 14.62
C LEU A 257 4.39 -5.64 14.12
N PRO A 258 5.40 -5.66 15.02
CA PRO A 258 6.79 -5.74 14.58
C PRO A 258 7.01 -7.00 13.75
N SER A 259 7.93 -6.95 12.78
CA SER A 259 8.37 -8.19 12.15
C SER A 259 8.92 -9.14 13.19
N GLU A 260 8.95 -10.44 12.87
CA GLU A 260 9.46 -11.45 13.78
C GLU A 260 10.92 -11.18 14.20
N ALA A 261 11.74 -10.60 13.30
CA ALA A 261 13.11 -10.21 13.62
C ALA A 261 13.14 -9.09 14.67
N THR A 262 12.32 -8.06 14.49
CA THR A 262 12.19 -6.95 15.43
C THR A 262 11.60 -7.39 16.76
N ARG A 263 10.55 -8.21 16.74
CA ARG A 263 9.92 -8.80 17.91
C ARG A 263 10.91 -9.60 18.76
N GLN A 264 11.77 -10.39 18.12
CA GLN A 264 12.82 -11.16 18.82
C GLN A 264 13.86 -10.25 19.47
N CYS A 265 14.22 -9.14 18.81
CA CYS A 265 15.08 -8.11 19.40
C CYS A 265 14.42 -7.47 20.64
N LEU A 266 13.13 -7.16 20.58
CA LEU A 266 12.38 -6.55 21.70
C LEU A 266 12.14 -7.51 22.87
N LEU A 267 12.09 -8.84 22.65
CA LEU A 267 11.83 -9.85 23.69
C LEU A 267 13.10 -10.34 24.44
N GLY A 268 14.30 -10.08 23.93
CA GLY A 268 15.57 -10.30 24.62
C GLY A 268 16.07 -11.76 24.70
N SER A 269 16.98 -12.14 23.79
CA SER A 269 18.00 -13.19 23.98
C SER A 269 19.14 -12.98 22.97
N GLY A 270 20.39 -13.12 23.43
CA GLY A 270 21.60 -12.61 22.78
C GLY A 270 21.86 -13.04 21.33
N ASN A 271 22.69 -12.22 20.67
CA ASN A 271 23.06 -12.18 19.25
C ASN A 271 21.98 -11.65 18.29
N CYS A 272 21.81 -10.32 18.27
CA CYS A 272 21.39 -9.62 17.05
C CYS A 272 22.41 -9.93 15.95
N GLY A 273 22.08 -10.88 15.09
CA GLY A 273 22.79 -11.14 13.84
C GLY A 273 22.45 -10.13 12.74
N LEU A 274 21.61 -9.12 13.01
CA LEU A 274 21.79 -7.85 12.33
C LEU A 274 23.09 -7.28 12.88
N ALA A 275 24.14 -7.33 12.06
CA ALA A 275 25.34 -6.54 12.27
C ALA A 275 24.94 -5.21 12.92
N SER A 276 25.69 -4.80 13.93
CA SER A 276 25.78 -3.43 14.45
C SER A 276 25.53 -2.37 13.37
N THR A 277 24.27 -2.12 13.06
CA THR A 277 23.78 -0.95 12.38
C THR A 277 22.82 -0.40 13.39
N THR A 278 23.37 0.44 14.26
CA THR A 278 22.64 1.59 14.73
C THR A 278 21.70 2.04 13.61
N PRO A 279 20.42 2.24 13.88
CA PRO A 279 19.49 2.68 12.85
C PRO A 279 20.13 3.88 12.15
N ARG A 280 20.11 3.90 10.81
CA ARG A 280 20.55 5.06 10.00
C ARG A 280 19.72 6.32 10.25
N LEU A 281 18.78 6.29 11.21
CA LEU A 281 17.98 7.38 11.77
C LEU A 281 18.80 8.50 12.45
N LEU A 282 20.05 8.70 12.03
CA LEU A 282 20.95 9.74 12.52
C LEU A 282 21.31 10.75 11.44
N ALA A 283 20.84 10.55 10.19
CA ALA A 283 21.11 11.49 9.12
C ALA A 283 20.43 12.83 9.45
N PRO A 284 21.18 13.95 9.48
CA PRO A 284 20.60 15.26 9.71
C PRO A 284 19.55 15.59 8.66
N PRO A 285 18.55 16.43 8.99
CA PRO A 285 17.60 16.90 8.00
C PRO A 285 18.40 17.52 6.85
N SER A 286 18.07 17.10 5.63
CA SER A 286 18.81 17.56 4.46
C SER A 286 18.59 19.05 4.27
N PRO A 287 19.61 19.79 3.79
CA PRO A 287 19.46 21.22 3.52
C PRO A 287 18.35 21.41 2.48
N ILE A 288 17.45 22.34 2.77
CA ILE A 288 16.33 22.67 1.91
C ILE A 288 16.62 23.95 1.14
N ASP A 289 16.08 24.04 -0.06
CA ASP A 289 16.04 25.29 -0.79
C ASP A 289 14.93 26.17 -0.21
N THR A 290 15.31 27.18 0.57
CA THR A 290 14.37 28.12 1.20
C THR A 290 13.85 29.17 0.24
N ALA A 291 14.34 29.20 -1.00
CA ALA A 291 13.89 30.18 -1.96
C ALA A 291 12.46 29.90 -2.41
N ASP A 292 11.66 30.96 -2.39
CA ASP A 292 10.27 30.87 -2.79
C ASP A 292 10.15 30.53 -4.30
N PRO A 293 9.50 29.41 -4.65
CA PRO A 293 9.50 28.91 -6.01
C PRO A 293 8.58 29.73 -6.93
N ILE A 294 7.49 30.33 -6.42
CA ILE A 294 6.63 31.22 -7.20
C ILE A 294 7.32 32.56 -7.42
N ARG A 295 8.03 33.09 -6.41
CA ARG A 295 8.85 34.28 -6.57
C ARG A 295 9.88 34.09 -7.67
N ARG A 296 10.57 32.94 -7.73
CA ARG A 296 11.51 32.63 -8.82
C ARG A 296 10.85 32.71 -10.19
N LEU A 297 9.61 32.22 -10.33
CA LEU A 297 8.87 32.36 -11.58
C LEU A 297 8.59 33.83 -11.94
N LEU A 298 8.23 34.65 -10.95
CA LEU A 298 8.01 36.09 -11.15
C LEU A 298 9.30 36.82 -11.52
N VAL A 299 10.43 36.50 -10.87
CA VAL A 299 11.75 37.06 -11.20
C VAL A 299 12.13 36.70 -12.63
N ASN A 300 11.98 35.42 -13.03
CA ASN A 300 12.27 34.98 -14.40
C ASN A 300 11.37 35.70 -15.42
N ARG A 301 10.10 35.93 -15.08
CA ARG A 301 9.13 36.61 -15.95
C ARG A 301 9.45 38.09 -16.15
N TYR A 302 9.76 38.80 -15.08
CA TYR A 302 9.91 40.25 -15.07
C TYR A 302 11.35 40.73 -15.16
N ARG A 303 12.32 39.82 -14.99
CA ARG A 303 13.74 40.13 -14.85
C ARG A 303 13.99 41.22 -13.79
N SER A 304 13.23 41.18 -12.69
CA SER A 304 13.25 42.19 -11.63
C SER A 304 12.83 41.59 -10.29
N ASP A 305 13.77 41.57 -9.34
CA ASP A 305 13.51 41.17 -7.94
C ASP A 305 12.52 42.11 -7.25
N ALA A 306 12.70 43.42 -7.38
CA ALA A 306 11.82 44.41 -6.75
C ALA A 306 10.35 44.24 -7.17
N ARG A 307 10.09 43.90 -8.43
CA ARG A 307 8.72 43.65 -8.91
C ARG A 307 8.16 42.33 -8.37
N ALA A 308 8.97 41.29 -8.25
CA ALA A 308 8.56 40.03 -7.67
C ALA A 308 8.24 40.16 -6.17
N ASP A 309 9.08 40.89 -5.43
CA ASP A 309 8.92 41.12 -3.98
C ASP A 309 7.68 41.99 -3.68
N ASN A 310 7.36 42.96 -4.55
CA ASN A 310 6.12 43.74 -4.44
C ASN A 310 4.85 42.91 -4.66
N ILE A 311 4.93 41.82 -5.44
CA ILE A 311 3.78 40.97 -5.75
C ILE A 311 3.62 39.87 -4.69
N ARG A 312 4.74 39.28 -4.24
CA ARG A 312 4.73 38.13 -3.34
C ARG A 312 5.44 38.45 -2.01
N PRO A 313 4.69 38.68 -0.92
CA PRO A 313 5.30 38.84 0.40
C PRO A 313 5.89 37.49 0.84
N ILE A 314 7.16 37.47 1.24
CA ILE A 314 7.86 36.28 1.70
C ILE A 314 7.87 36.29 3.23
N ILE A 315 7.43 35.21 3.86
CA ILE A 315 7.64 34.96 5.28
C ILE A 315 8.73 33.90 5.43
N THR A 316 9.74 34.20 6.23
CA THR A 316 10.83 33.27 6.58
C THR A 316 10.65 32.73 8.00
N ALA A 317 11.33 31.62 8.31
CA ALA A 317 11.30 31.04 9.64
C ALA A 317 11.83 31.99 10.73
N ASP A 318 12.66 32.98 10.38
CA ASP A 318 13.24 33.94 11.32
C ASP A 318 12.22 34.93 11.89
N LEU A 319 11.05 35.05 11.26
CA LEU A 319 10.01 36.00 11.65
C LEU A 319 9.04 35.47 12.72
N VAL A 320 9.12 34.17 13.05
CA VAL A 320 8.29 33.52 14.07
C VAL A 320 9.13 33.04 15.25
N SER A 321 8.47 32.63 16.34
CA SER A 321 9.17 31.99 17.45
C SER A 321 9.86 30.70 17.00
N GLN A 322 11.07 30.44 17.51
CA GLN A 322 11.89 29.29 17.12
C GLN A 322 11.50 28.01 17.91
N ASP A 323 10.19 27.76 18.02
CA ASP A 323 9.58 26.70 18.81
C ASP A 323 8.37 26.07 18.08
N CYS A 324 7.62 25.22 18.78
CA CYS A 324 6.43 24.58 18.21
C CYS A 324 5.31 25.58 17.90
N ASP A 325 5.20 26.67 18.65
CA ASP A 325 4.15 27.67 18.44
C ASP A 325 4.40 28.42 17.13
N GLY A 326 5.65 28.79 16.84
CA GLY A 326 6.03 29.39 15.57
C GLY A 326 5.87 28.43 14.40
N LEU A 327 6.14 27.13 14.59
CA LEU A 327 5.86 26.11 13.58
C LEU A 327 4.36 26.01 13.28
N VAL A 328 3.51 26.00 14.31
CA VAL A 328 2.06 25.99 14.17
C VAL A 328 1.57 27.26 13.46
N GLU A 329 2.15 28.42 13.78
CA GLU A 329 1.83 29.69 13.12
C GLU A 329 2.15 29.64 11.62
N LEU A 330 3.34 29.17 11.23
CA LEU A 330 3.72 29.02 9.82
C LEU A 330 2.82 28.02 9.09
N ILE A 331 2.47 26.89 9.71
CA ILE A 331 1.57 25.89 9.12
C ILE A 331 0.16 26.45 8.94
N LYS A 332 -0.38 27.18 9.93
CA LYS A 332 -1.67 27.86 9.84
C LYS A 332 -1.66 28.92 8.74
N GLY A 333 -0.58 29.69 8.64
CA GLY A 333 -0.33 30.65 7.57
C GLY A 333 -0.01 30.00 6.21
N ARG A 334 0.13 28.67 6.16
CA ARG A 334 0.51 27.86 5.00
C ARG A 334 1.89 28.20 4.41
N TRP A 335 2.80 28.75 5.19
CA TRP A 335 4.18 29.02 4.77
C TRP A 335 5.01 27.75 4.90
N TYR A 336 4.74 26.76 4.04
CA TYR A 336 5.28 25.41 4.16
C TYR A 336 6.80 25.35 3.99
N ASN A 337 7.41 26.18 3.15
CA ASN A 337 8.87 26.23 3.01
C ASN A 337 9.54 26.80 4.27
N ALA A 338 8.97 27.86 4.85
CA ALA A 338 9.44 28.42 6.12
C ALA A 338 9.21 27.43 7.29
N ALA A 339 8.05 26.76 7.32
CA ALA A 339 7.76 25.72 8.29
C ALA A 339 8.76 24.57 8.16
N LEU A 340 9.10 24.19 6.93
CA LEU A 340 10.07 23.13 6.65
C LEU A 340 11.47 23.51 7.14
N ASP A 341 11.89 24.77 6.98
CA ASP A 341 13.14 25.28 7.56
C ASP A 341 13.13 25.16 9.08
N LEU A 342 12.04 25.64 9.71
CA LEU A 342 11.88 25.58 11.16
C LEU A 342 11.85 24.13 11.68
N THR A 343 11.25 23.17 10.97
CA THR A 343 11.34 21.75 11.36
C THR A 343 12.78 21.24 11.37
N GLY A 344 13.61 21.66 10.42
CA GLY A 344 15.03 21.31 10.40
C GLY A 344 15.78 21.87 11.61
N ARG A 345 15.53 23.14 11.96
CA ARG A 345 16.09 23.79 13.16
C ARG A 345 15.66 23.09 14.46
N LEU A 346 14.38 22.73 14.57
CA LEU A 346 13.84 22.02 15.74
C LEU A 346 14.39 20.59 15.85
N LEU A 347 14.57 19.89 14.72
CA LEU A 347 15.21 18.57 14.71
C LEU A 347 16.68 18.65 15.12
N ASN A 348 17.40 19.71 14.71
CA ASN A 348 18.76 19.97 15.16
C ASN A 348 18.82 20.17 16.69
N ILE A 349 17.87 20.92 17.27
CA ILE A 349 17.74 21.08 18.74
C ILE A 349 17.47 19.73 19.42
N CYS A 350 16.72 18.84 18.78
CA CYS A 350 16.47 17.47 19.25
C CYS A 350 17.69 16.52 19.12
N GLY A 351 18.83 17.02 18.63
CA GLY A 351 20.08 16.28 18.51
C GLY A 351 20.34 15.68 17.12
N PHE A 352 19.45 15.86 16.15
CA PHE A 352 19.61 15.35 14.77
C PHE A 352 20.54 16.23 13.90
N ALA A 353 21.50 16.94 14.50
CA ALA A 353 22.41 17.83 13.78
C ALA A 353 23.66 17.13 13.20
N SER A 354 23.99 15.93 13.68
CA SER A 354 25.12 15.12 13.21
C SER A 354 24.82 13.62 13.34
N ASP A 355 25.60 12.78 12.65
CA ASP A 355 25.47 11.32 12.62
C ASP A 355 25.74 10.62 13.99
N THR A 356 25.74 11.36 15.10
CA THR A 356 26.16 10.89 16.42
C THR A 356 25.13 11.22 17.50
N GLY A 357 24.33 10.22 17.91
CA GLY A 357 23.75 10.17 19.27
C GLY A 357 22.32 10.67 19.49
N ALA A 358 21.56 11.03 18.44
CA ALA A 358 20.14 11.36 18.60
C ALA A 358 19.32 10.09 18.90
N THR A 359 18.40 10.18 19.87
CA THR A 359 17.43 9.12 20.16
C THR A 359 16.06 9.54 19.64
N LEU A 360 15.38 8.64 18.94
CA LEU A 360 14.01 8.90 18.50
C LEU A 360 13.08 8.90 19.73
N THR A 361 12.28 9.96 19.85
CA THR A 361 11.27 10.12 20.91
C THR A 361 9.90 10.29 20.24
N PRO A 362 8.78 10.15 20.97
CA PRO A 362 7.46 10.46 20.44
C PRO A 362 7.36 11.89 19.88
N PHE A 363 8.03 12.84 20.53
CA PHE A 363 8.06 14.23 20.08
C PHE A 363 8.84 14.40 18.77
N SER A 364 10.06 13.87 18.69
CA SER A 364 10.84 13.95 17.45
C SER A 364 10.25 13.13 16.30
N SER A 365 9.57 12.01 16.59
CA SER A 365 8.76 11.25 15.62
C SER A 365 7.62 12.09 15.02
N GLN A 366 6.89 12.84 15.86
CA GLN A 366 5.86 13.77 15.38
C GLN A 366 6.47 14.90 14.53
N LEU A 367 7.61 15.45 14.93
CA LEU A 367 8.29 16.50 14.17
C LEU A 367 8.77 16.00 12.79
N TRP A 368 9.27 14.76 12.72
CA TRP A 368 9.58 14.08 11.46
C TRP A 368 8.34 13.87 10.59
N LEU A 369 7.21 13.43 11.16
CA LEU A 369 5.95 13.34 10.41
C LEU A 369 5.55 14.70 9.83
N VAL A 370 5.61 15.78 10.63
CA VAL A 370 5.29 17.14 10.17
C VAL A 370 6.19 17.52 9.01
N ARG A 371 7.51 17.29 9.13
CA ARG A 371 8.48 17.52 8.06
C ARG A 371 8.15 16.75 6.79
N PHE A 372 7.82 15.46 6.89
CA PHE A 372 7.46 14.63 5.74
C PHE A 372 6.17 15.07 5.05
N VAL A 373 5.17 15.48 5.84
CA VAL A 373 3.94 16.05 5.30
C VAL A 373 4.25 17.37 4.58
N LEU A 374 5.09 18.24 5.14
CA LEU A 374 5.50 19.48 4.50
C LEU A 374 6.24 19.23 3.18
N LEU A 375 7.17 18.27 3.13
CA LEU A 375 7.86 17.86 1.90
C LEU A 375 6.88 17.33 0.84
N LYS A 376 5.85 16.56 1.26
CA LYS A 376 4.77 16.14 0.35
C LYS A 376 4.01 17.36 -0.18
N GLN A 377 3.63 18.29 0.69
CA GLN A 377 2.87 19.49 0.30
C GLN A 377 3.67 20.42 -0.64
N THR A 378 4.99 20.51 -0.47
CA THR A 378 5.87 21.28 -1.36
C THR A 378 6.33 20.48 -2.59
N GLN A 379 5.80 19.26 -2.80
CA GLN A 379 6.14 18.34 -3.88
C GLN A 379 7.64 17.99 -3.99
N GLN A 380 8.38 18.03 -2.89
CA GLN A 380 9.80 17.67 -2.84
C GLN A 380 9.97 16.16 -2.63
N PHE A 381 9.42 15.35 -3.53
CA PHE A 381 9.30 13.88 -3.36
C PHE A 381 10.66 13.17 -3.31
N ASP A 382 11.66 13.60 -4.09
CA ASP A 382 13.00 13.04 -4.05
C ASP A 382 13.72 13.32 -2.73
N LEU A 383 13.46 14.48 -2.12
CA LEU A 383 13.99 14.82 -0.80
C LEU A 383 13.26 14.02 0.29
N LEU A 384 11.94 13.92 0.19
CA LEU A 384 11.11 13.10 1.05
C LEU A 384 11.56 11.64 1.05
N GLU A 385 11.83 11.03 -0.11
CA GLU A 385 12.33 9.65 -0.18
C GLU A 385 13.69 9.51 0.49
N ARG A 386 14.62 10.44 0.23
CA ARG A 386 15.96 10.40 0.84
C ARG A 386 15.90 10.48 2.36
N GLU A 387 15.09 11.37 2.92
CA GLU A 387 14.97 11.50 4.37
C GLU A 387 14.18 10.34 4.99
N LEU A 388 13.10 9.91 4.34
CA LEU A 388 12.28 8.80 4.83
C LEU A 388 13.01 7.45 4.74
N ALA A 389 13.96 7.29 3.80
CA ALA A 389 14.83 6.11 3.71
C ALA A 389 15.69 5.90 4.96
N ALA A 390 15.95 6.94 5.76
CA ALA A 390 16.63 6.81 7.06
C ALA A 390 15.82 5.97 8.06
N PHE A 391 14.49 5.89 7.86
CA PHE A 391 13.57 5.08 8.66
C PHE A 391 13.37 3.65 8.12
N ASP A 392 14.03 3.31 7.00
CA ASP A 392 13.95 2.03 6.31
C ASP A 392 12.49 1.55 6.15
N ARG A 393 12.13 0.37 6.67
CA ARG A 393 10.78 -0.20 6.55
C ARG A 393 9.81 0.23 7.66
N LEU A 394 10.18 1.21 8.49
CA LEU A 394 9.43 1.60 9.69
C LEU A 394 9.18 0.39 10.61
N ASP A 395 10.19 -0.45 10.77
CA ASP A 395 10.11 -1.70 11.54
C ASP A 395 11.34 -1.96 12.40
N ASN A 396 12.27 -1.02 12.50
CA ASN A 396 13.46 -1.18 13.32
C ASN A 396 13.11 -1.24 14.82
N PRO A 397 13.87 -1.94 15.68
CA PRO A 397 13.54 -2.05 17.10
C PRO A 397 13.45 -0.69 17.82
N ASP A 398 14.31 0.26 17.47
CA ASP A 398 14.42 1.60 18.07
C ASP A 398 13.18 2.48 17.91
N ILE A 399 12.28 2.14 16.98
CA ILE A 399 11.03 2.87 16.78
C ILE A 399 9.87 2.35 17.65
N TYR A 400 10.12 1.36 18.53
CA TYR A 400 9.14 0.79 19.46
C TYR A 400 9.44 1.22 20.90
N PHE A 401 8.39 1.44 21.70
CA PHE A 401 8.53 1.84 23.10
C PHE A 401 9.33 0.81 23.92
N GLU A 402 9.19 -0.47 23.58
CA GLU A 402 9.84 -1.59 24.23
C GLU A 402 11.36 -1.60 24.10
N HIS A 403 11.93 -0.85 23.15
CA HIS A 403 13.38 -0.76 22.98
C HIS A 403 14.07 0.05 24.08
N ALA A 404 13.36 1.01 24.68
CA ALA A 404 13.86 1.86 25.75
C ALA A 404 12.97 1.76 27.01
N PRO A 405 12.95 0.60 27.70
CA PRO A 405 12.06 0.36 28.83
C PRO A 405 12.29 1.31 30.01
N ASN A 406 13.50 1.86 30.14
CA ASN A 406 13.86 2.86 31.13
C ASN A 406 13.21 4.23 30.86
N LEU A 407 13.03 4.60 29.58
CA LEU A 407 12.42 5.88 29.18
C LEU A 407 10.90 5.79 29.09
N TYR A 408 10.37 4.62 28.71
CA TYR A 408 8.93 4.41 28.47
C TYR A 408 8.40 3.20 29.26
N PRO A 409 8.39 3.26 30.61
CA PRO A 409 7.94 2.14 31.42
C PRO A 409 6.46 1.82 31.10
N ARG A 410 6.17 0.53 30.88
CA ARG A 410 4.82 -0.01 30.61
C ARG A 410 4.17 0.47 29.31
N ARG A 411 4.85 1.23 28.46
CA ARG A 411 4.36 1.52 27.10
C ARG A 411 4.78 0.40 26.14
N LYS A 412 3.88 0.05 25.23
CA LYS A 412 4.07 -0.98 24.20
C LYS A 412 3.63 -0.45 22.85
N GLY A 413 4.17 -1.00 21.76
CA GLY A 413 3.85 -0.65 20.39
C GLY A 413 4.77 0.41 19.77
N SER A 414 4.45 0.79 18.53
CA SER A 414 5.29 1.70 17.74
C SER A 414 5.12 3.18 18.11
N MET A 415 6.23 3.92 18.14
CA MET A 415 6.25 5.39 18.21
C MET A 415 5.92 6.07 16.87
N ILE A 416 5.87 5.30 15.78
CA ILE A 416 5.59 5.80 14.43
C ILE A 416 4.07 5.83 14.20
N PRO A 417 3.50 7.00 13.90
CA PRO A 417 2.07 7.12 13.65
C PRO A 417 1.65 6.45 12.34
N PHE A 418 0.41 5.97 12.27
CA PHE A 418 -0.15 5.33 11.07
C PHE A 418 -0.06 6.22 9.82
N SER A 419 -0.28 7.53 9.97
CA SER A 419 -0.15 8.50 8.87
C SER A 419 1.23 8.51 8.23
N MET A 420 2.30 8.32 9.02
CA MET A 420 3.66 8.20 8.50
C MET A 420 3.87 6.91 7.72
N ARG A 421 3.26 5.81 8.16
CA ARG A 421 3.28 4.50 7.46
C ARG A 421 2.53 4.57 6.14
N LEU A 422 1.36 5.22 6.14
CA LEU A 422 0.58 5.46 4.92
C LEU A 422 1.36 6.33 3.93
N LEU A 423 1.98 7.42 4.41
CA LEU A 423 2.82 8.27 3.57
C LEU A 423 4.00 7.49 2.96
N HIS A 424 4.69 6.67 3.75
CA HIS A 424 5.77 5.81 3.26
C HIS A 424 5.28 4.79 2.21
N ALA A 425 4.05 4.31 2.33
CA ALA A 425 3.45 3.39 1.36
C ALA A 425 3.04 4.10 0.07
N GLU A 426 2.50 5.31 0.15
CA GLU A 426 2.09 6.11 -1.02
C GLU A 426 3.27 6.70 -1.80
N LEU A 427 4.37 7.04 -1.11
CA LEU A 427 5.48 7.82 -1.68
C LEU A 427 5.99 7.33 -3.06
N PRO A 428 6.20 6.03 -3.30
CA PRO A 428 6.69 5.57 -4.60
C PRO A 428 5.77 5.93 -5.77
N HIS A 429 4.46 6.11 -5.53
CA HIS A 429 3.51 6.53 -6.57
C HIS A 429 3.87 7.91 -7.14
N TYR A 430 4.22 8.87 -6.27
CA TYR A 430 4.63 10.21 -6.68
C TYR A 430 5.97 10.24 -7.42
N LEU A 431 6.75 9.17 -7.30
CA LEU A 431 8.04 8.96 -7.99
C LEU A 431 7.89 8.03 -9.20
N ASN A 432 6.66 7.91 -9.75
CA ASN A 432 6.32 7.06 -10.90
C ASN A 432 6.58 5.55 -10.70
N ARG A 433 6.63 5.09 -9.45
CA ARG A 433 6.75 3.67 -9.06
C ARG A 433 5.45 3.15 -8.44
N SER A 434 4.34 3.28 -9.17
CA SER A 434 3.00 2.89 -8.70
C SER A 434 2.91 1.40 -8.29
N GLY A 435 3.66 0.51 -8.93
CA GLY A 435 3.70 -0.90 -8.54
C GLY A 435 4.27 -1.13 -7.13
N GLU A 436 5.33 -0.40 -6.78
CA GLU A 436 5.92 -0.44 -5.44
C GLU A 436 4.97 0.15 -4.39
N ALA A 437 4.30 1.26 -4.72
CA ALA A 437 3.31 1.87 -3.83
C ALA A 437 2.14 0.92 -3.54
N LEU A 438 1.60 0.26 -4.58
CA LEU A 438 0.56 -0.76 -4.41
C LEU A 438 1.03 -1.88 -3.50
N ASP A 439 2.24 -2.41 -3.69
CA ASP A 439 2.78 -3.49 -2.85
C ASP A 439 2.87 -3.07 -1.38
N ARG A 440 3.34 -1.85 -1.10
CA ARG A 440 3.39 -1.28 0.26
C ARG A 440 2.00 -1.04 0.85
N LEU A 441 1.05 -0.54 0.07
CA LEU A 441 -0.33 -0.30 0.50
C LEU A 441 -1.09 -1.60 0.80
N TYR A 442 -0.89 -2.65 0.00
CA TYR A 442 -1.45 -3.98 0.28
C TYR A 442 -0.88 -4.57 1.56
N PHE A 443 0.42 -4.41 1.81
CA PHE A 443 1.03 -4.80 3.07
C PHE A 443 0.42 -4.03 4.25
N LEU A 444 0.22 -2.71 4.10
CA LEU A 444 -0.44 -1.87 5.09
C LEU A 444 -1.86 -2.36 5.40
N ALA A 445 -2.65 -2.61 4.36
CA ALA A 445 -4.02 -3.12 4.47
C ALA A 445 -4.06 -4.50 5.16
N ALA A 446 -3.12 -5.39 4.86
CA ALA A 446 -3.03 -6.70 5.49
C ALA A 446 -2.73 -6.60 6.99
N VAL A 447 -1.91 -5.63 7.42
CA VAL A 447 -1.66 -5.42 8.85
C VAL A 447 -2.86 -4.77 9.53
N VAL A 448 -3.52 -3.80 8.91
CA VAL A 448 -4.76 -3.20 9.44
C VAL A 448 -5.85 -4.26 9.63
N ALA A 449 -6.02 -5.16 8.66
CA ALA A 449 -6.96 -6.29 8.76
C ALA A 449 -6.61 -7.29 9.89
N ARG A 450 -5.36 -7.31 10.37
CA ARG A 450 -4.93 -8.11 11.54
C ARG A 450 -5.16 -7.39 12.86
N ILE A 451 -5.18 -6.06 12.86
CA ILE A 451 -5.34 -5.20 14.05
C ILE A 451 -6.83 -4.97 14.36
N GLY A 452 -7.67 -4.83 13.35
CA GLY A 452 -9.07 -4.45 13.49
C GLY A 452 -10.06 -5.49 12.95
N ASP A 453 -11.18 -5.63 13.65
CA ASP A 453 -12.44 -6.13 13.11
C ASP A 453 -13.07 -4.99 12.28
N VAL A 454 -12.76 -4.96 10.99
CA VAL A 454 -13.21 -3.92 10.06
C VAL A 454 -14.74 -3.95 9.92
N ASP A 455 -15.34 -5.12 10.03
CA ASP A 455 -16.79 -5.32 9.92
C ASP A 455 -17.50 -4.71 11.14
N SER A 456 -16.99 -4.95 12.36
CA SER A 456 -17.50 -4.27 13.57
C SER A 456 -17.26 -2.75 13.55
N ALA A 457 -16.13 -2.28 13.01
CA ALA A 457 -15.88 -0.84 12.88
C ALA A 457 -16.85 -0.17 11.88
N GLU A 458 -17.15 -0.84 10.76
CA GLU A 458 -18.16 -0.39 9.79
C GLU A 458 -19.56 -0.39 10.40
N GLU A 459 -19.88 -1.40 11.23
CA GLU A 459 -21.18 -1.53 11.90
C GLU A 459 -21.36 -0.48 13.01
N MET A 460 -20.32 -0.22 13.82
CA MET A 460 -20.29 0.88 14.79
C MET A 460 -20.39 2.25 14.12
N PHE A 461 -19.79 2.43 12.93
CA PHE A 461 -19.93 3.66 12.16
C PHE A 461 -21.37 3.81 11.64
N LYS A 462 -21.97 2.72 11.12
CA LYS A 462 -23.38 2.70 10.69
C LYS A 462 -24.36 2.92 11.85
N GLU A 463 -24.04 2.43 13.04
CA GLU A 463 -24.85 2.62 14.25
C GLU A 463 -24.72 4.05 14.79
N ALA A 464 -23.51 4.60 14.84
CA ALA A 464 -23.29 6.02 15.13
C ALA A 464 -23.98 6.95 14.11
N LEU A 465 -24.17 6.51 12.87
CA LEU A 465 -24.94 7.21 11.84
C LEU A 465 -26.46 7.12 12.04
N LYS A 466 -26.97 6.06 12.69
CA LYS A 466 -28.41 5.92 13.01
C LYS A 466 -28.84 6.83 14.16
N ASP A 467 -27.95 7.01 15.13
CA ASP A 467 -28.15 7.91 16.28
C ASP A 467 -27.67 9.34 16.02
N ALA A 468 -27.15 9.63 14.82
CA ALA A 468 -26.73 10.97 14.44
C ALA A 468 -27.96 11.87 14.28
N PRO A 469 -28.07 13.00 15.01
CA PRO A 469 -29.19 13.91 14.88
C PRO A 469 -29.28 14.47 13.46
N SER A 470 -30.51 14.74 13.00
CA SER A 470 -30.85 15.26 11.67
C SER A 470 -30.15 16.58 11.29
N ASP A 471 -29.49 17.23 12.25
CA ASP A 471 -28.81 18.52 12.11
C ASP A 471 -27.33 18.39 11.70
N LEU A 472 -26.78 17.17 11.55
CA LEU A 472 -25.42 16.99 10.99
C LEU A 472 -25.41 17.09 9.46
N ILE A 473 -25.55 18.31 8.95
CA ILE A 473 -25.30 18.67 7.53
C ILE A 473 -23.95 18.08 7.05
N SER A 474 -22.94 18.01 7.92
CA SER A 474 -21.62 17.44 7.64
C SER A 474 -21.66 15.97 7.21
N THR A 475 -22.46 15.14 7.87
CA THR A 475 -22.61 13.72 7.54
C THR A 475 -23.28 13.53 6.18
N ARG A 476 -24.32 14.32 5.89
CA ARG A 476 -25.00 14.30 4.58
C ARG A 476 -24.08 14.75 3.45
N ILE A 477 -23.31 15.81 3.67
CA ILE A 477 -22.27 16.27 2.72
C ILE A 477 -21.27 15.14 2.47
N GLN A 478 -20.79 14.46 3.51
CA GLN A 478 -19.80 13.40 3.37
C GLN A 478 -20.35 12.20 2.56
N TRP A 479 -21.60 11.80 2.80
CA TRP A 479 -22.26 10.76 2.01
C TRP A 479 -22.45 11.15 0.54
N LEU A 480 -22.89 12.38 0.26
CA LEU A 480 -23.04 12.89 -1.10
C LEU A 480 -21.70 12.93 -1.83
N MET A 481 -20.64 13.38 -1.16
CA MET A 481 -19.28 13.40 -1.70
C MET A 481 -18.80 12.00 -2.07
N TYR A 482 -18.96 10.99 -1.19
CA TYR A 482 -18.57 9.61 -1.51
C TYR A 482 -19.40 9.02 -2.66
N SER A 483 -20.71 9.27 -2.66
CA SER A 483 -21.60 8.81 -3.73
C SER A 483 -21.22 9.42 -5.08
N ALA A 484 -20.88 10.70 -5.11
CA ALA A 484 -20.41 11.38 -6.32
C ALA A 484 -19.09 10.81 -6.83
N MET A 485 -18.13 10.55 -5.93
CA MET A 485 -16.86 9.92 -6.28
C MET A 485 -17.04 8.50 -6.84
N LEU A 486 -17.97 7.73 -6.30
CA LEU A 486 -18.32 6.40 -6.82
C LEU A 486 -18.88 6.49 -8.25
N GLN A 487 -19.72 7.49 -8.54
CA GLN A 487 -20.26 7.70 -9.89
C GLN A 487 -19.18 8.12 -10.89
N ILE A 488 -18.20 8.94 -10.47
CA ILE A 488 -17.01 9.22 -11.28
C ILE A 488 -16.26 7.91 -11.62
N GLY A 489 -16.03 7.06 -10.61
CA GLY A 489 -15.36 5.77 -10.81
C GLY A 489 -16.05 4.83 -11.79
N ASN A 490 -17.38 4.94 -11.92
CA ASN A 490 -18.19 4.18 -12.87
C ASN A 490 -18.35 4.88 -14.24
N GLY A 491 -17.74 6.05 -14.45
CA GLY A 491 -17.84 6.82 -15.69
C GLY A 491 -19.15 7.61 -15.86
N HIS A 492 -20.01 7.69 -14.83
CA HIS A 492 -21.29 8.39 -14.88
C HIS A 492 -21.16 9.87 -14.43
N PHE A 493 -20.50 10.69 -15.25
CA PHE A 493 -20.18 12.08 -14.89
C PHE A 493 -21.41 12.98 -14.67
N ASP A 494 -22.50 12.79 -15.44
CA ASP A 494 -23.75 13.55 -15.25
C ASP A 494 -24.42 13.29 -13.90
N ALA A 495 -24.35 12.06 -13.41
CA ALA A 495 -24.87 11.70 -12.09
C ALA A 495 -24.00 12.30 -10.98
N ALA A 496 -22.67 12.19 -11.11
CA ALA A 496 -21.73 12.79 -10.18
C ALA A 496 -21.90 14.32 -10.09
N LYS A 497 -22.06 15.00 -11.24
CA LYS A 497 -22.27 16.46 -11.30
C LYS A 497 -23.51 16.90 -10.51
N ARG A 498 -24.62 16.15 -10.58
CA ARG A 498 -25.83 16.44 -9.82
C ARG A 498 -25.60 16.31 -8.32
N LEU A 499 -24.91 15.26 -7.89
CA LEU A 499 -24.58 15.05 -6.48
C LEU A 499 -23.66 16.16 -5.92
N PHE A 500 -22.66 16.62 -6.69
CA PHE A 500 -21.86 17.78 -6.26
C PHE A 500 -22.66 19.08 -6.21
N ARG A 501 -23.66 19.26 -7.08
CA ARG A 501 -24.57 20.40 -7.00
C ARG A 501 -25.37 20.37 -5.70
N GLU A 502 -25.90 19.21 -5.30
CA GLU A 502 -26.60 19.04 -4.02
C GLU A 502 -25.68 19.34 -2.82
N VAL A 503 -24.38 18.97 -2.90
CA VAL A 503 -23.40 19.37 -1.87
C VAL A 503 -23.27 20.89 -1.79
N LEU A 504 -23.19 21.58 -2.93
CA LEU A 504 -23.05 23.04 -2.99
C LEU A 504 -24.31 23.79 -2.58
N GLU A 505 -25.49 23.18 -2.71
CA GLU A 505 -26.74 23.72 -2.16
C GLU A 505 -26.74 23.66 -0.61
N LEU A 506 -26.13 22.63 -0.02
CA LEU A 506 -25.98 22.47 1.43
C LEU A 506 -24.81 23.29 2.00
N ASP A 507 -23.70 23.37 1.27
CA ASP A 507 -22.50 24.13 1.62
C ASP A 507 -21.92 24.82 0.37
N PRO A 508 -22.36 26.06 0.08
CA PRO A 508 -21.85 26.84 -1.04
C PRO A 508 -20.34 27.14 -0.97
N SER A 509 -19.73 26.97 0.21
CA SER A 509 -18.29 27.17 0.42
C SER A 509 -17.45 25.93 0.13
N ASN A 510 -18.08 24.80 -0.23
CA ASN A 510 -17.40 23.52 -0.45
C ASN A 510 -16.56 23.51 -1.74
N VAL A 511 -15.30 23.92 -1.63
CA VAL A 511 -14.34 24.02 -2.74
C VAL A 511 -14.12 22.66 -3.43
N ALA A 512 -14.10 21.56 -2.66
CA ALA A 512 -13.87 20.23 -3.22
C ALA A 512 -15.03 19.81 -4.13
N ALA A 513 -16.28 20.02 -3.71
CA ALA A 513 -17.46 19.77 -4.52
C ALA A 513 -17.45 20.62 -5.80
N ALA A 514 -17.16 21.92 -5.70
CA ALA A 514 -17.09 22.81 -6.85
C ALA A 514 -15.99 22.42 -7.86
N ASN A 515 -14.79 22.07 -7.39
CA ASN A 515 -13.72 21.58 -8.26
C ASN A 515 -14.13 20.28 -8.99
N ASN A 516 -14.70 19.32 -8.28
CA ASN A 516 -15.11 18.05 -8.89
C ASN A 516 -16.33 18.22 -9.83
N GLN A 517 -17.22 19.18 -9.54
CA GLN A 517 -18.31 19.57 -10.44
C GLN A 517 -17.76 20.15 -11.76
N ALA A 518 -16.71 20.97 -11.70
CA ALA A 518 -16.04 21.48 -12.89
C ALA A 518 -15.42 20.34 -13.70
N VAL A 519 -14.67 19.44 -13.05
CA VAL A 519 -14.11 18.25 -13.71
C VAL A 519 -15.20 17.42 -14.39
N CYS A 520 -16.32 17.13 -13.71
CA CYS A 520 -17.44 16.42 -14.33
C CYS A 520 -18.01 17.18 -15.54
N SER A 521 -18.17 18.50 -15.43
CA SER A 521 -18.67 19.34 -16.53
C SER A 521 -17.76 19.27 -17.76
N HIS A 522 -16.44 19.23 -17.56
CA HIS A 522 -15.49 19.02 -18.65
C HIS A 522 -15.69 17.66 -19.34
N TYR A 523 -15.81 16.57 -18.57
CA TYR A 523 -16.03 15.22 -19.13
C TYR A 523 -17.36 15.07 -19.89
N ILE A 524 -18.36 15.90 -19.57
CA ILE A 524 -19.67 15.94 -20.26
C ILE A 524 -19.61 16.87 -21.51
N GLY A 525 -18.46 17.51 -21.78
CA GLY A 525 -18.29 18.43 -22.92
C GLY A 525 -18.76 19.87 -22.64
N GLN A 526 -19.06 20.22 -21.38
CA GLN A 526 -19.48 21.56 -20.96
C GLN A 526 -18.27 22.39 -20.51
N MET A 527 -17.37 22.66 -21.45
CA MET A 527 -16.08 23.30 -21.19
C MET A 527 -16.19 24.71 -20.61
N ASP A 528 -17.10 25.55 -21.13
CA ASP A 528 -17.33 26.92 -20.63
C ASP A 528 -17.82 26.96 -19.18
N GLU A 529 -18.63 25.99 -18.77
CA GLU A 529 -19.08 25.87 -17.38
C GLU A 529 -17.92 25.47 -16.46
N SER A 530 -17.12 24.48 -16.90
CA SER A 530 -15.93 24.06 -16.15
C SER A 530 -14.94 25.20 -15.95
N LEU A 531 -14.63 25.97 -17.01
CA LEU A 531 -13.74 27.11 -16.95
C LEU A 531 -14.27 28.20 -16.03
N ARG A 532 -15.55 28.58 -16.16
CA ARG A 532 -16.16 29.59 -15.29
C ARG A 532 -16.11 29.19 -13.82
N ILE A 533 -16.40 27.94 -13.49
CA ILE A 533 -16.32 27.44 -12.10
C ILE A 533 -14.88 27.54 -11.60
N LEU A 534 -13.90 27.00 -12.33
CA LEU A 534 -12.51 26.99 -11.90
C LEU A 534 -11.90 28.40 -11.82
N GLU A 535 -12.16 29.28 -12.79
CA GLU A 535 -11.71 30.67 -12.74
C GLU A 535 -12.25 31.38 -11.49
N THR A 536 -13.54 31.18 -11.18
CA THR A 536 -14.15 31.76 -9.97
C THR A 536 -13.49 31.22 -8.70
N LEU A 537 -13.16 29.92 -8.65
CA LEU A 537 -12.46 29.30 -7.51
C LEU A 537 -11.02 29.81 -7.34
N THR A 538 -10.37 30.30 -8.41
CA THR A 538 -9.05 30.94 -8.34
C THR A 538 -9.07 32.39 -7.88
N THR A 539 -10.26 32.95 -7.64
CA THR A 539 -10.49 34.30 -7.10
C THR A 539 -11.26 34.23 -5.77
N PRO A 540 -10.59 33.87 -4.64
CA PRO A 540 -11.25 33.55 -3.38
C PRO A 540 -12.23 34.64 -2.89
N THR A 541 -11.84 35.91 -3.00
CA THR A 541 -12.64 37.07 -2.58
C THR A 541 -13.91 37.24 -3.41
N GLN A 542 -13.85 36.97 -4.72
CA GLN A 542 -15.01 37.11 -5.62
C GLN A 542 -15.97 35.92 -5.51
N TYR A 543 -15.47 34.72 -5.22
CA TYR A 543 -16.31 33.53 -4.98
C TYR A 543 -17.17 33.70 -3.72
N GLN A 544 -16.59 34.17 -2.61
CA GLN A 544 -17.33 34.38 -1.35
C GLN A 544 -18.38 35.50 -1.46
N LEU A 545 -18.03 36.65 -2.05
CA LEU A 545 -18.96 37.77 -2.25
C LEU A 545 -20.17 37.41 -3.13
N LYS A 546 -19.99 36.49 -4.08
CA LYS A 546 -21.06 36.06 -5.00
C LYS A 546 -21.99 35.02 -4.37
N ASN A 547 -21.48 34.19 -3.45
CA ASN A 547 -22.20 33.04 -2.89
C ASN A 547 -22.70 33.26 -1.44
N GLN A 548 -22.46 34.43 -0.84
CA GLN A 548 -23.06 34.86 0.43
C GLN A 548 -23.69 36.27 0.30
N PRO A 549 -24.95 36.35 -0.18
CA PRO A 549 -25.59 37.64 -0.51
C PRO A 549 -25.83 38.57 0.69
N ASP A 550 -26.01 38.03 1.91
CA ASP A 550 -26.27 38.83 3.12
C ASP A 550 -25.05 39.66 3.59
N LEU A 551 -23.84 39.26 3.20
CA LEU A 551 -22.59 39.97 3.53
C LEU A 551 -22.24 41.07 2.52
N ALA A 552 -22.73 40.97 1.27
CA ALA A 552 -22.56 42.01 0.25
C ALA A 552 -23.34 43.30 0.59
N ALA A 553 -24.29 43.24 1.52
CA ALA A 553 -25.20 44.31 1.91
C ALA A 553 -24.72 45.17 3.10
N GLY A 554 -23.42 45.20 3.43
CA GLY A 554 -22.83 46.32 4.21
C GLY A 554 -22.16 46.02 5.56
N GLY A 555 -21.80 44.77 5.87
CA GLY A 555 -20.97 44.45 7.05
C GLY A 555 -19.48 44.33 6.72
N LYS A 556 -18.59 44.73 7.64
CA LYS A 556 -17.16 44.34 7.56
C LYS A 556 -17.08 42.80 7.55
N PRO A 557 -16.40 42.18 6.58
CA PRO A 557 -16.28 40.72 6.54
C PRO A 557 -15.55 40.22 7.80
N PRO A 558 -16.05 39.18 8.48
CA PRO A 558 -15.32 38.45 9.53
C PRO A 558 -13.86 38.15 9.16
N GLN A 559 -12.94 38.09 10.13
CA GLN A 559 -11.53 37.75 9.89
C GLN A 559 -11.36 36.42 9.13
N SER A 560 -12.24 35.43 9.35
CA SER A 560 -12.28 34.16 8.61
C SER A 560 -12.67 34.30 7.13
N LEU A 561 -13.35 35.37 6.73
CA LEU A 561 -13.66 35.71 5.33
C LEU A 561 -12.49 36.43 4.64
N VAL A 562 -11.64 37.13 5.39
CA VAL A 562 -10.39 37.71 4.86
C VAL A 562 -9.40 36.61 4.47
N GLU A 563 -9.49 35.42 5.09
CA GLU A 563 -8.62 34.27 4.80
C GLU A 563 -8.98 33.51 3.50
N GLY A 564 -10.16 33.79 2.90
CA GLY A 564 -10.67 33.24 1.63
C GLY A 564 -10.84 31.70 1.61
N PRO A 565 -11.63 31.10 0.68
CA PRO A 565 -11.58 29.66 0.46
C PRO A 565 -10.14 29.25 0.11
N VAL A 566 -9.76 28.08 0.63
CA VAL A 566 -8.42 27.52 0.46
C VAL A 566 -8.21 27.19 -1.02
N LEU A 567 -7.45 28.01 -1.73
CA LEU A 567 -7.02 27.71 -3.09
C LEU A 567 -6.16 26.45 -3.08
N HIS A 568 -6.71 25.34 -3.56
CA HIS A 568 -6.03 24.05 -3.63
C HIS A 568 -5.29 23.89 -4.97
N GLU A 569 -4.12 23.24 -4.97
CA GLU A 569 -3.30 23.02 -6.18
C GLU A 569 -4.08 22.41 -7.36
N ALA A 570 -5.00 21.50 -7.05
CA ALA A 570 -5.83 20.80 -8.04
C ALA A 570 -6.68 21.76 -8.88
N ILE A 571 -7.15 22.87 -8.29
CA ILE A 571 -7.97 23.87 -8.99
C ILE A 571 -7.11 24.59 -10.03
N VAL A 572 -5.91 25.02 -9.65
CA VAL A 572 -4.97 25.69 -10.55
C VAL A 572 -4.50 24.73 -11.64
N SER A 573 -4.17 23.48 -11.27
CA SER A 573 -3.76 22.46 -12.23
C SER A 573 -4.86 22.13 -13.25
N ASN A 574 -6.10 21.96 -12.79
CA ASN A 574 -7.25 21.72 -13.66
C ASN A 574 -7.51 22.91 -14.57
N LEU A 575 -7.50 24.14 -14.04
CA LEU A 575 -7.69 25.35 -14.83
C LEU A 575 -6.58 25.50 -15.88
N SER A 576 -5.32 25.35 -15.50
CA SER A 576 -4.19 25.39 -16.42
C SER A 576 -4.30 24.36 -17.53
N THR A 577 -4.84 23.17 -17.24
CA THR A 577 -5.09 22.12 -18.25
C THR A 577 -6.17 22.55 -19.25
N LEU A 578 -7.26 23.13 -18.75
CA LEU A 578 -8.33 23.60 -19.63
C LEU A 578 -7.91 24.81 -20.46
N LEU A 579 -7.10 25.72 -19.91
CA LEU A 579 -6.55 26.86 -20.65
C LEU A 579 -5.70 26.42 -21.84
N ASP A 580 -4.91 25.35 -21.71
CA ASP A 580 -4.15 24.76 -22.83
C ASP A 580 -5.06 24.20 -23.92
N ALA A 581 -6.22 23.65 -23.53
CA ALA A 581 -7.18 23.08 -24.47
C ALA A 581 -8.06 24.14 -25.16
N GLU A 582 -8.30 25.28 -24.51
CA GLU A 582 -9.26 26.30 -24.96
C GLU A 582 -8.64 27.41 -25.83
N SER A 583 -7.38 27.79 -25.54
CA SER A 583 -6.91 29.13 -25.92
C SER A 583 -5.52 29.13 -26.55
N ASP A 584 -5.40 29.79 -27.70
CA ASP A 584 -4.09 30.13 -28.30
C ASP A 584 -3.24 31.07 -27.42
N LEU A 585 -3.88 31.73 -26.44
CA LEU A 585 -3.24 32.62 -25.45
C LEU A 585 -3.07 31.94 -24.08
N ALA A 586 -3.10 30.61 -24.02
CA ALA A 586 -3.00 29.82 -22.78
C ALA A 586 -1.85 30.31 -21.87
N THR A 587 -0.66 30.51 -22.42
CA THR A 587 0.52 30.98 -21.67
C THR A 587 0.28 32.32 -20.99
N THR A 588 -0.32 33.29 -21.70
CA THR A 588 -0.62 34.62 -21.14
C THR A 588 -1.66 34.55 -20.05
N ARG A 589 -2.72 33.75 -20.23
CA ARG A 589 -3.77 33.54 -19.21
C ARG A 589 -3.22 32.83 -17.97
N LYS A 590 -2.35 31.83 -18.14
CA LYS A 590 -1.63 31.15 -17.05
C LYS A 590 -0.68 32.07 -16.30
N MET A 591 -0.02 33.00 -16.99
CA MET A 591 0.82 34.02 -16.35
C MET A 591 -0.01 35.01 -15.51
N SER A 592 -1.16 35.44 -16.00
CA SER A 592 -2.10 36.26 -15.21
C SER A 592 -2.62 35.49 -13.99
N LEU A 593 -2.89 34.18 -14.15
CA LEU A 593 -3.24 33.30 -13.05
C LEU A 593 -2.11 33.20 -12.01
N LEU A 594 -0.86 33.05 -12.44
CA LEU A 594 0.32 33.06 -11.55
C LEU A 594 0.39 34.34 -10.72
N GLU A 595 0.21 35.51 -11.33
CA GLU A 595 0.22 36.80 -10.63
C GLU A 595 -0.88 36.89 -9.58
N ARG A 596 -2.11 36.48 -9.92
CA ARG A 596 -3.24 36.45 -8.97
C ARG A 596 -2.98 35.53 -7.79
N VAL A 597 -2.46 34.33 -8.05
CA VAL A 597 -2.16 33.35 -7.00
C VAL A 597 -0.96 33.77 -6.16
N ALA A 598 0.02 34.45 -6.73
CA ALA A 598 1.21 34.92 -6.02
C ALA A 598 0.92 35.98 -4.96
N MET A 599 -0.19 36.74 -5.11
CA MET A 599 -0.67 37.70 -4.12
C MET A 599 -1.34 37.06 -2.90
N VAL A 600 -1.67 35.75 -2.97
CA VAL A 600 -2.28 35.02 -1.86
C VAL A 600 -1.20 34.55 -0.89
N SER A 601 -1.45 34.68 0.41
CA SER A 601 -0.54 34.21 1.45
C SER A 601 -0.40 32.69 1.49
N GLY A 602 0.85 32.24 1.68
CA GLY A 602 1.24 30.84 1.84
C GLY A 602 1.65 30.12 0.54
N ASP A 603 2.27 28.96 0.72
CA ASP A 603 2.77 28.04 -0.31
C ASP A 603 1.66 27.08 -0.80
N ARG A 604 0.50 27.64 -1.16
CA ARG A 604 -0.71 26.84 -1.45
C ARG A 604 -0.68 26.07 -2.77
N VAL A 605 0.11 26.55 -3.72
CA VAL A 605 0.10 26.07 -5.11
C VAL A 605 1.54 25.92 -5.59
N PRO A 606 1.98 24.72 -5.95
CA PRO A 606 3.33 24.51 -6.48
C PRO A 606 3.44 25.08 -7.91
N PRO A 607 4.65 25.48 -8.34
CA PRO A 607 4.90 25.96 -9.72
C PRO A 607 4.41 25.02 -10.82
N SER A 608 4.49 23.71 -10.57
CA SER A 608 4.07 22.65 -11.47
C SER A 608 2.57 22.75 -11.84
N ALA A 609 1.73 23.22 -10.92
CA ALA A 609 0.30 23.36 -11.15
C ALA A 609 -0.03 24.36 -12.27
N PHE A 610 0.82 25.37 -12.49
CA PHE A 610 0.59 26.35 -13.56
C PHE A 610 0.83 25.78 -14.96
N LYS A 611 1.54 24.64 -15.08
CA LYS A 611 1.90 24.02 -16.37
C LYS A 611 2.50 25.02 -17.37
N LEU A 612 3.35 25.91 -16.87
CA LEU A 612 4.07 26.90 -17.66
C LEU A 612 5.33 26.26 -18.25
N LYS A 613 5.52 26.38 -19.57
CA LYS A 613 6.78 26.02 -20.23
C LYS A 613 7.68 27.26 -20.18
N PHE A 614 8.67 27.24 -19.30
CA PHE A 614 9.70 28.27 -19.29
C PHE A 614 10.71 27.93 -20.39
N VAL A 615 10.86 28.85 -21.35
CA VAL A 615 11.92 28.80 -22.37
C VAL A 615 13.15 29.49 -21.82
#